data_AF-A0A2V2QE49-F1
#
_entry.id   AF-A0A2V2QE49-F1
#
_cell.length_a   1.000
_cell.length_b   1.000
_cell.length_c   1.000
_cell.angle_alpha   90.00
_cell.angle_beta   90.00
_cell.angle_gamma   90.00
#
_symmetry.space_group_name_H-M   'P 1'
#
loop_
_entity.id
_entity.type
_entity.pdbx_description
1 polymer ?
#
loop_
_entity_poly.entity_id
_entity_poly.type
_entity_poly.pdbx_seq_one_letter_code
_entity_poly.pdbx_strand_id
1 'polypeptide(L)'
;LGAQAGDAVVAEVRRALLLDGRAVLGRAVAEDGDGHHRLWLKATLLHPVAATADLLPLLDLVTETAERVASGEGGGGDGDSEDGGGDTAAPAEERLSP
;
A
#
# COMPACT_ATOMS: atom_id res chain seq x y z
N LEU A 1 -3.90 -12.76 -10.15
CA LEU A 1 -4.75 -12.36 -8.99
C LEU A 1 -5.79 -11.37 -9.49
N GLY A 2 -6.99 -11.33 -8.91
CA GLY A 2 -7.94 -10.24 -9.18
C GLY A 2 -7.40 -8.89 -8.67
N ALA A 3 -8.02 -7.78 -9.10
CA ALA A 3 -7.62 -6.42 -8.75
C ALA A 3 -7.33 -6.22 -7.26
N GLN A 4 -8.32 -6.57 -6.44
CA GLN A 4 -8.31 -6.36 -4.99
C GLN A 4 -7.25 -7.24 -4.32
N ALA A 5 -7.05 -8.45 -4.82
CA ALA A 5 -6.02 -9.36 -4.32
C ALA A 5 -4.61 -8.85 -4.64
N GLY A 6 -4.39 -8.23 -5.81
CA GLY A 6 -3.13 -7.57 -6.14
C GLY A 6 -2.84 -6.37 -5.24
N ASP A 7 -3.84 -5.52 -5.02
CA ASP A 7 -3.70 -4.34 -4.16
C ASP A 7 -3.40 -4.72 -2.69
N ALA A 8 -4.03 -5.80 -2.19
CA ALA A 8 -3.77 -6.34 -0.86
C ALA A 8 -2.32 -6.84 -0.72
N VAL A 9 -1.80 -7.56 -1.73
CA VAL A 9 -0.39 -8.00 -1.74
C VAL A 9 0.56 -6.80 -1.69
N VAL A 10 0.31 -5.75 -2.48
CA VAL A 10 1.13 -4.52 -2.46
C VAL A 10 1.11 -3.85 -1.09
N ALA A 11 -0.07 -3.76 -0.47
CA ALA A 11 -0.21 -3.18 0.86
C ALA A 11 0.59 -3.98 1.91
N GLU A 12 0.51 -5.31 1.87
CA GLU A 12 1.13 -6.17 2.86
C GLU A 12 2.65 -6.30 2.68
N VAL A 13 3.14 -6.39 1.44
CA VAL A 13 4.59 -6.35 1.17
C VAL A 13 5.22 -5.09 1.75
N ARG A 14 4.61 -3.92 1.52
CA ARG A 14 5.09 -2.65 2.09
C ARG A 14 5.09 -2.69 3.61
N ARG A 15 4.03 -3.24 4.22
CA ARG A 15 3.90 -3.34 5.67
C ARG A 15 5.00 -4.23 6.26
N ALA A 16 5.19 -5.43 5.72
CA ALA A 16 6.20 -6.38 6.16
C ALA A 16 7.62 -5.78 6.07
N LEU A 17 7.99 -5.21 4.92
CA LEU A 17 9.32 -4.62 4.73
C LEU A 17 9.61 -3.44 5.67
N LEU A 18 8.58 -2.65 5.99
CA LEU A 18 8.68 -1.55 6.94
C LEU A 18 8.83 -2.04 8.38
N LEU A 19 8.01 -3.02 8.79
CA LEU A 19 8.05 -3.59 10.14
C LEU A 19 9.36 -4.33 10.41
N ASP A 20 9.88 -5.04 9.41
CA ASP A 20 11.16 -5.75 9.50
C ASP A 20 12.38 -4.80 9.40
N GLY A 21 12.16 -3.50 9.15
CA GLY A 21 13.22 -2.51 8.99
C GLY A 21 14.13 -2.76 7.77
N ARG A 22 13.62 -3.48 6.76
CA ARG A 22 14.40 -3.92 5.60
C ARG A 22 14.36 -2.93 4.44
N ALA A 23 13.23 -2.26 4.23
CA ALA A 23 13.08 -1.23 3.20
C ALA A 23 11.89 -0.30 3.50
N VAL A 24 11.96 0.94 2.98
CA VAL A 24 10.85 1.89 3.03
C VAL A 24 10.41 2.19 1.59
N LEU A 25 9.20 1.75 1.25
CA LEU A 25 8.59 1.97 -0.06
C LEU A 25 7.31 2.79 0.07
N GLY A 26 7.08 3.66 -0.91
CA GLY A 26 5.80 4.33 -1.11
C GLY A 26 4.82 3.42 -1.85
N ARG A 27 3.59 3.93 -2.02
CA ARG A 27 2.58 3.32 -2.90
C ARG A 27 1.88 4.40 -3.71
N ALA A 28 1.43 4.05 -4.92
CA ALA A 28 0.69 4.94 -5.79
C ALA A 28 -0.29 4.13 -6.63
N VAL A 29 -1.42 4.74 -6.99
CA VAL A 29 -2.32 4.18 -8.00
C VAL A 29 -1.81 4.63 -9.37
N ALA A 30 -1.64 3.69 -10.30
CA ALA A 30 -1.23 3.97 -11.67
C ALA A 30 -1.93 3.01 -12.63
N GLU A 31 -2.07 3.44 -13.88
CA GLU A 31 -2.60 2.63 -14.96
C GLU A 31 -1.60 1.50 -15.31
N ASP A 32 -2.10 0.27 -15.43
CA ASP A 32 -1.34 -0.88 -15.92
C ASP A 32 -1.33 -0.94 -17.45
N GLY A 33 -0.62 -1.93 -18.02
CA GLY A 33 -0.50 -2.08 -19.48
C GLY A 33 -1.83 -2.37 -20.19
N ASP A 34 -2.88 -2.72 -19.46
CA ASP A 34 -4.21 -3.06 -19.97
C ASP A 34 -5.22 -1.90 -19.76
N GLY A 35 -4.76 -0.75 -19.25
CA GLY A 35 -5.61 0.43 -19.02
C GLY A 35 -6.36 0.41 -17.68
N HIS A 36 -6.04 -0.51 -16.76
CA HIS A 36 -6.66 -0.56 -15.45
C HIS A 36 -5.84 0.19 -14.40
N HIS A 37 -6.51 0.96 -13.54
CA HIS A 37 -5.87 1.54 -12.37
C HIS A 37 -5.63 0.48 -11.30
N ARG A 38 -4.37 0.28 -10.92
CA ARG A 38 -3.93 -0.66 -9.87
C ARG A 38 -3.11 0.07 -8.83
N LEU A 39 -2.99 -0.51 -7.62
CA LEU A 39 -2.02 -0.07 -6.64
C LEU A 39 -0.63 -0.64 -6.96
N TRP A 40 0.40 0.21 -6.88
CA TRP A 40 1.79 -0.14 -7.15
C TRP A 40 2.71 0.24 -5.99
N LEU A 41 3.82 -0.50 -5.85
CA LEU A 41 4.95 -0.08 -5.02
C LEU A 41 5.74 1.03 -5.74
N LYS A 42 6.23 1.99 -4.96
CA LYS A 42 7.03 3.13 -5.46
C LYS A 42 8.33 3.24 -4.68
N ALA A 43 9.47 3.17 -5.38
CA ALA A 43 10.77 3.52 -4.84
C ALA A 43 11.11 4.98 -5.21
N THR A 44 11.43 5.81 -4.21
CA THR A 44 11.91 7.18 -4.42
C THR A 44 13.41 7.22 -4.13
N LEU A 45 14.21 7.55 -5.15
CA LEU A 45 15.66 7.61 -5.01
C LEU A 45 16.09 9.06 -4.75
N LEU A 46 16.48 9.33 -3.52
CA LEU A 46 16.97 10.64 -3.09
C LEU A 46 18.48 10.66 -2.87
N HIS A 47 19.10 9.48 -2.72
CA HIS A 47 20.52 9.37 -2.49
C HIS A 47 21.29 9.56 -3.80
N PRO A 48 22.25 10.50 -3.87
CA PRO A 48 22.88 10.91 -5.13
C PRO A 48 23.77 9.85 -5.78
N VAL A 49 24.16 8.82 -5.02
CA VAL A 49 24.94 7.68 -5.54
C VAL A 49 24.17 6.37 -5.53
N ALA A 50 22.83 6.42 -5.43
CA ALA A 50 22.02 5.22 -5.61
C ALA A 50 22.29 4.62 -6.99
N ALA A 51 22.73 3.37 -7.02
CA ALA A 51 23.13 2.67 -8.23
C ALA A 51 22.25 1.45 -8.46
N THR A 52 22.30 0.90 -9.68
CA THR A 52 21.58 -0.34 -10.03
C THR A 52 21.92 -1.49 -9.08
N ALA A 53 23.16 -1.55 -8.59
CA ALA A 53 23.61 -2.56 -7.64
C ALA A 53 22.89 -2.48 -6.28
N ASP A 54 22.34 -1.32 -5.90
CA ASP A 54 21.52 -1.15 -4.70
C ASP A 54 20.05 -1.51 -4.96
N LEU A 55 19.59 -1.38 -6.21
CA LEU A 55 18.20 -1.63 -6.60
C LEU A 55 17.90 -3.10 -6.85
N LEU A 56 18.85 -3.87 -7.39
CA LEU A 56 18.64 -5.30 -7.64
C LEU A 56 18.30 -6.07 -6.34
N PRO A 57 19.07 -5.92 -5.24
CA PRO A 57 18.73 -6.58 -3.98
C PRO A 57 17.38 -6.10 -3.39
N LEU A 58 16.98 -4.85 -3.66
CA LEU A 58 15.67 -4.35 -3.25
C LEU A 58 14.54 -5.05 -4.02
N LEU A 59 14.72 -5.30 -5.32
CA LEU A 59 13.75 -6.04 -6.14
C LEU A 59 13.64 -7.52 -5.71
N ASP A 60 14.77 -8.15 -5.37
CA ASP A 60 14.79 -9.52 -4.85
C ASP A 60 14.00 -9.60 -3.54
N LEU A 61 14.30 -8.69 -2.60
CA LEU A 61 13.62 -8.61 -1.31
C LEU A 61 12.09 -8.39 -1.44
N VAL A 62 11.67 -7.56 -2.38
CA VAL A 62 10.25 -7.32 -2.68
C VAL A 62 9.60 -8.59 -3.24
N THR A 63 10.27 -9.26 -4.18
CA THR A 63 9.77 -10.48 -4.82
C THR A 63 9.60 -11.61 -3.80
N GLU A 64 10.63 -11.89 -3.01
CA GLU A 64 10.59 -12.90 -1.94
C GLU A 64 9.48 -12.62 -0.93
N THR A 65 9.29 -11.35 -0.56
CA THR A 65 8.23 -10.97 0.37
C THR A 65 6.85 -11.11 -0.26
N ALA A 66 6.70 -10.79 -1.55
CA ALA A 66 5.44 -10.95 -2.26
C ALA A 66 5.05 -12.43 -2.40
N GLU A 67 6.00 -13.31 -2.67
CA GLU A 67 5.78 -14.77 -2.74
C GLU A 67 5.31 -15.32 -1.39
N ARG A 68 5.96 -14.90 -0.29
CA ARG A 68 5.57 -15.26 1.08
C ARG A 68 4.17 -14.76 1.46
N VAL A 69 3.87 -13.50 1.13
CA VAL A 69 2.54 -12.90 1.36
C VAL A 69 1.46 -13.62 0.54
N ALA A 70 1.73 -13.88 -0.75
CA ALA A 70 0.79 -14.57 -1.63
C ALA A 70 0.57 -16.05 -1.22
N SER A 71 1.57 -16.68 -0.60
CA SER A 71 1.48 -18.04 -0.08
C SER A 71 0.72 -18.15 1.25
N GLY A 72 0.32 -17.01 1.86
CA GLY A 72 -0.51 -16.99 3.07
C GLY A 72 0.26 -17.08 4.38
N GLU A 73 1.59 -16.87 4.38
CA GLU A 73 2.42 -16.92 5.59
C GLU A 73 2.48 -15.59 6.36
N GLY A 74 1.77 -14.56 5.88
CA GLY A 74 1.61 -13.26 6.55
C GLY A 74 0.26 -13.15 7.26
N GLY A 75 0.12 -13.82 8.40
CA GLY A 75 -1.09 -13.73 9.22
C GLY A 75 -1.27 -12.35 9.86
N GLY A 76 -2.48 -11.79 9.70
CA GLY A 76 -3.03 -10.81 10.66
C GLY A 76 -3.85 -9.68 10.04
N GLY A 77 -5.11 -9.96 9.67
CA GLY A 77 -6.02 -8.89 9.30
C GLY A 77 -7.45 -9.25 8.89
N ASP A 78 -8.05 -10.31 9.42
CA ASP A 78 -9.51 -10.46 9.37
C ASP A 78 -10.09 -10.11 10.75
N GLY A 79 -10.87 -9.04 10.75
CA GLY A 79 -11.57 -8.48 11.90
C GLY A 79 -12.38 -7.27 11.47
N ASP A 80 -13.12 -7.44 10.37
CA ASP A 80 -14.17 -6.51 9.97
C ASP A 80 -15.30 -6.65 11.01
N SER A 81 -15.38 -5.66 11.90
CA SER A 81 -16.57 -5.37 12.70
C SER A 81 -17.01 -3.97 12.32
N GLU A 82 -17.80 -3.88 11.26
CA GLU A 82 -18.76 -2.80 11.08
C GLU A 82 -19.86 -2.97 12.14
N ASP A 83 -19.79 -2.20 13.23
CA ASP A 83 -20.99 -1.65 13.90
C ASP A 83 -20.60 -0.49 14.82
N GLY A 84 -21.29 0.64 14.68
CA GLY A 84 -21.06 1.83 15.51
C GLY A 84 -21.34 3.14 14.77
N GLY A 85 -22.61 3.38 14.46
CA GLY A 85 -23.09 4.63 13.86
C GLY A 85 -22.67 5.88 14.65
N GLY A 86 -21.93 6.77 13.98
CA GLY A 86 -21.67 8.13 14.44
C GLY A 86 -22.75 9.07 13.92
N ASP A 87 -23.75 9.35 14.75
CA ASP A 87 -24.57 10.55 14.62
C ASP A 87 -23.72 11.76 15.02
N THR A 88 -23.14 12.43 14.02
CA THR A 88 -22.62 13.79 14.17
C THR A 88 -23.28 14.65 13.12
N ALA A 89 -24.50 15.08 13.44
CA ALA A 89 -25.15 16.20 12.80
C ALA A 89 -24.23 17.44 12.80
N ALA A 90 -23.89 17.92 11.61
CA ALA A 90 -23.31 19.24 11.42
C ALA A 90 -24.35 20.31 11.82
N PRO A 91 -24.01 21.31 12.66
CA PRO A 91 -24.91 22.44 12.84
C PRO A 91 -24.96 23.26 11.56
N ALA A 92 -26.20 23.57 11.18
CA ALA A 92 -26.58 24.29 9.98
C ALA A 92 -25.83 25.63 9.82
N GLU A 93 -25.48 25.93 8.58
CA GLU A 93 -25.04 27.25 8.15
C GLU A 93 -26.13 28.28 8.45
N GLU A 94 -25.97 29.03 9.54
CA GLU A 94 -26.77 30.23 9.77
C GLU A 94 -26.33 31.29 8.76
N ARG A 95 -27.15 31.41 7.72
CA ARG A 95 -27.08 32.49 6.75
C ARG A 95 -27.30 33.83 7.44
N LEU A 96 -26.23 34.59 7.59
CA LEU A 96 -26.26 36.02 7.87
C LEU A 96 -25.65 36.80 6.71
N SER A 97 -26.53 37.39 5.89
CA SER A 97 -26.31 38.62 5.14
C SER A 97 -27.68 39.17 4.72
N PRO A 98 -27.86 40.49 4.61
CA PRO A 98 -26.90 41.59 4.68
C PRO A 98 -26.94 42.40 5.99
#